data_AF-S3BHY4-F1
#
_entry.id   AF-S3BHY4-F1
#
_cell.length_a   1.000
_cell.length_b   1.000
_cell.length_c   1.000
_cell.angle_alpha   90.00
_cell.angle_beta   90.00
_cell.angle_gamma   90.00
#
_symmetry.space_group_name_H-M   'P 1'
#
loop_
_entity.id
_entity.type
_entity.pdbx_description
1 polymer ?
#
loop_
_entity_poly.entity_id
_entity_poly.type
_entity_poly.pdbx_seq_one_letter_code
_entity_poly.pdbx_strand_id
1 'polypeptide(L)'
;MTSRSMPGLFWLNSAQDDEARAALHEVCAAGSWGSALLARRPYDSVEDLFAASDEATAALTDEGLDEAMAGHPPIGRPKPGDATSSREQRGMAGASEALKAEMLELNLAYQEKFGHVFLICATGRTAKEMRDALRHRIGNDPQQERRIVRQELAKINRIRLTRLTEEGSAPGHGPKEGAHGASTSVSTHILDTSRGRPAAGVAVRLSVRQGDARAAWAAHGESKTDADGRCKDFPALPEGTTHVRLDFETEPYFVEEHSSNPRSQREAAEQQDAPRVRDSAPGSFFPEVSIVFAVNPGEHYHVPLLLNPFGYSVYRGS
;
A
#
# COMPACT_ATOMS: atom_id res chain seq x y z
N MET A 1 9.92 9.85 -23.66
CA MET A 1 8.72 9.15 -23.16
C MET A 1 9.11 7.70 -22.97
N THR A 2 9.66 7.35 -21.81
CA THR A 2 9.99 5.96 -21.47
C THR A 2 8.73 5.31 -20.94
N SER A 3 8.23 4.31 -21.67
CA SER A 3 7.13 3.45 -21.23
C SER A 3 7.45 2.90 -19.84
N ARG A 4 6.61 3.23 -18.86
CA ARG A 4 6.68 2.70 -17.49
C ARG A 4 6.50 1.18 -17.62
N SER A 5 7.56 0.39 -17.40
CA SER A 5 7.44 -1.06 -17.42
C SER A 5 6.45 -1.47 -16.33
N MET A 6 5.32 -2.08 -16.71
CA MET A 6 4.34 -2.67 -15.79
C MET A 6 4.55 -4.19 -15.80
N PRO A 7 5.50 -4.71 -15.01
CA PRO A 7 5.85 -6.13 -15.03
C PRO A 7 4.65 -7.03 -14.74
N GLY A 8 3.66 -6.56 -13.99
CA GLY A 8 2.43 -7.30 -13.71
C GLY A 8 1.48 -7.45 -14.90
N LEU A 9 1.41 -6.47 -15.81
CA LEU A 9 0.62 -6.63 -17.05
C LEU A 9 1.27 -7.65 -17.99
N PHE A 10 2.60 -7.57 -18.13
CA PHE A 10 3.36 -8.55 -18.90
C PHE A 10 3.22 -9.96 -18.32
N TRP A 11 3.32 -10.10 -17.00
CA TRP A 11 3.05 -11.35 -16.29
C TRP A 11 1.63 -11.86 -16.58
N LEU A 12 0.60 -11.03 -16.40
CA LEU A 12 -0.79 -11.43 -16.63
C LEU A 12 -1.02 -11.95 -18.06
N ASN A 13 -0.42 -11.31 -19.06
CA ASN A 13 -0.50 -11.72 -20.47
C ASN A 13 0.20 -13.05 -20.77
N SER A 14 1.24 -13.41 -20.00
CA SER A 14 2.12 -14.55 -20.29
C SER A 14 1.95 -15.73 -19.34
N ALA A 15 1.35 -15.51 -18.17
CA ALA A 15 1.15 -16.51 -17.13
C ALA A 15 0.18 -17.63 -17.56
N GLN A 16 0.37 -18.81 -16.99
CA GLN A 16 -0.54 -19.94 -17.19
C GLN A 16 -1.96 -19.58 -16.71
N ASP A 17 -2.97 -20.12 -17.39
CA ASP A 17 -4.37 -19.79 -17.13
C ASP A 17 -4.77 -20.00 -15.67
N ASP A 18 -4.28 -21.06 -15.02
CA ASP A 18 -4.62 -21.36 -13.62
C ASP A 18 -3.99 -20.36 -12.64
N GLU A 19 -2.75 -19.92 -12.90
CA GLU A 19 -2.05 -18.92 -12.10
C GLU A 19 -2.71 -17.54 -12.25
N ALA A 20 -3.01 -17.16 -13.49
CA ALA A 20 -3.69 -15.91 -13.79
C ALA A 20 -5.13 -15.91 -13.22
N ARG A 21 -5.84 -17.05 -13.27
CA ARG A 21 -7.16 -17.21 -12.66
C ARG A 21 -7.12 -17.04 -11.16
N ALA A 22 -6.13 -17.63 -10.47
CA ALA A 22 -5.95 -17.47 -9.04
C ALA A 22 -5.71 -15.99 -8.68
N ALA A 23 -4.85 -15.29 -9.42
CA ALA A 23 -4.62 -13.86 -9.21
C ALA A 23 -5.88 -13.01 -9.41
N LEU A 24 -6.66 -13.29 -10.47
CA LEU A 24 -7.90 -12.58 -10.76
C LEU A 24 -8.99 -12.88 -9.71
N HIS A 25 -9.00 -14.08 -9.12
CA HIS A 25 -9.92 -14.42 -8.05
C HIS A 25 -9.68 -13.58 -6.77
N GLU A 26 -8.43 -13.25 -6.47
CA GLU A 26 -8.09 -12.31 -5.37
C GLU A 26 -8.54 -10.86 -5.68
N VAL A 27 -8.65 -10.50 -6.96
CA VAL A 27 -9.23 -9.22 -7.38
C VAL A 27 -10.74 -9.23 -7.18
N CYS A 28 -11.42 -10.24 -7.74
CA CYS A 28 -12.86 -10.40 -7.72
C CYS A 28 -13.21 -11.89 -7.66
N ALA A 29 -13.98 -12.30 -6.66
CA ALA A 29 -14.33 -13.71 -6.44
C ALA A 29 -15.26 -14.30 -7.53
N ALA A 30 -15.90 -13.46 -8.36
CA ALA A 30 -16.77 -13.95 -9.43
C ALA A 30 -15.97 -14.68 -10.50
N GLY A 31 -16.17 -16.00 -10.62
CA GLY A 31 -15.42 -16.84 -11.56
C GLY A 31 -15.69 -16.48 -13.02
N SER A 32 -16.92 -16.04 -13.31
CA SER A 32 -17.32 -15.56 -14.64
C SER A 32 -16.59 -14.28 -15.05
N TRP A 33 -16.34 -13.37 -14.11
CA TRP A 33 -15.55 -12.16 -14.32
C TRP A 33 -14.09 -12.51 -14.66
N GLY A 34 -13.45 -13.35 -13.85
CA GLY A 34 -12.07 -13.77 -14.10
C GLY A 34 -11.91 -14.48 -15.44
N SER A 35 -12.85 -15.36 -15.78
CA SER A 35 -12.86 -16.08 -17.07
C SER A 35 -12.99 -15.13 -18.27
N ALA A 36 -13.84 -14.09 -18.16
CA ALA A 36 -13.99 -13.09 -19.21
C ALA A 36 -12.68 -12.31 -19.45
N LEU A 37 -11.92 -12.02 -18.40
CA LEU A 37 -10.63 -11.33 -18.53
C LEU A 37 -9.55 -12.22 -19.14
N LEU A 38 -9.49 -13.49 -18.75
CA LEU A 38 -8.50 -14.43 -19.29
C LEU A 38 -8.70 -14.66 -20.79
N ALA A 39 -9.96 -14.76 -21.24
CA ALA A 39 -10.32 -14.99 -22.63
C ALA A 39 -9.93 -13.84 -23.57
N ARG A 40 -9.65 -12.64 -23.03
CA ARG A 40 -9.28 -11.44 -23.80
C ARG A 40 -7.79 -11.14 -23.79
N ARG A 41 -6.97 -11.97 -23.14
CA ARG A 41 -5.51 -11.84 -23.21
C ARG A 41 -5.02 -12.11 -24.65
N PRO A 42 -3.93 -11.46 -25.08
CA PRO A 42 -3.15 -10.46 -24.35
C PRO A 42 -3.78 -9.06 -24.41
N TYR A 43 -3.54 -8.25 -23.38
CA TYR A 43 -3.89 -6.83 -23.35
C TYR A 43 -2.71 -5.97 -23.80
N ASP A 44 -2.97 -4.98 -24.67
CA ASP A 44 -1.94 -4.06 -25.17
C ASP A 44 -1.55 -3.00 -24.12
N SER A 45 -2.50 -2.62 -23.26
CA SER A 45 -2.30 -1.64 -22.20
C SER A 45 -3.07 -1.97 -20.92
N VAL A 46 -2.75 -1.28 -19.81
CA VAL A 46 -3.50 -1.41 -18.56
C VAL A 46 -4.89 -0.79 -18.70
N GLU A 47 -5.04 0.24 -19.53
CA GLU A 47 -6.32 0.84 -19.88
C GLU A 47 -7.25 -0.17 -20.56
N ASP A 48 -6.73 -1.03 -21.46
CA ASP A 48 -7.52 -2.09 -22.09
C ASP A 48 -7.97 -3.15 -21.08
N LEU A 49 -7.09 -3.52 -20.14
CA LEU A 49 -7.41 -4.41 -19.03
C LEU A 49 -8.51 -3.82 -18.13
N PHE A 50 -8.42 -2.52 -17.80
CA PHE A 50 -9.46 -1.85 -17.02
C PHE A 50 -10.78 -1.80 -17.76
N ALA A 51 -10.79 -1.47 -19.06
CA ALA A 51 -11.99 -1.48 -19.87
C ALA A 51 -12.65 -2.88 -19.90
N ALA A 52 -11.86 -3.95 -20.07
CA ALA A 52 -12.36 -5.31 -20.01
C ALA A 52 -12.90 -5.69 -18.61
N SER A 53 -12.23 -5.24 -17.54
CA SER A 53 -12.71 -5.38 -16.16
C SER A 53 -14.07 -4.72 -15.95
N ASP A 54 -14.25 -3.50 -16.45
CA ASP A 54 -15.51 -2.76 -16.29
C ASP A 54 -16.64 -3.41 -17.06
N GLU A 55 -16.38 -3.84 -18.30
CA GLU A 55 -17.36 -4.54 -19.13
C GLU A 55 -17.77 -5.88 -18.50
N ALA A 56 -16.80 -6.68 -18.05
CA ALA A 56 -17.06 -7.93 -17.35
C ALA A 56 -17.86 -7.70 -16.06
N THR A 57 -17.58 -6.63 -15.31
CA THR A 57 -18.34 -6.27 -14.10
C THR A 57 -19.77 -5.87 -14.43
N ALA A 58 -19.96 -5.09 -15.50
CA ALA A 58 -21.28 -4.68 -15.97
C ALA A 58 -22.12 -5.86 -16.47
N ALA A 59 -21.47 -6.87 -17.06
CA ALA A 59 -22.10 -8.07 -17.59
C ALA A 59 -22.42 -9.15 -16.53
N LEU A 60 -22.02 -8.97 -15.27
CA LEU A 60 -22.33 -9.93 -14.21
C LEU A 60 -23.84 -10.14 -14.05
N THR A 61 -24.26 -11.41 -14.13
CA THR A 61 -25.61 -11.83 -13.72
C THR A 61 -25.80 -11.57 -12.24
N ASP A 62 -27.03 -11.74 -11.74
CA ASP A 62 -27.28 -11.57 -10.32
C ASP A 62 -26.56 -12.63 -9.48
N GLU A 63 -26.43 -13.87 -9.98
CA GLU A 63 -25.65 -14.93 -9.34
C GLU A 63 -24.15 -14.61 -9.31
N GLY A 64 -23.60 -14.09 -10.42
CA GLY A 64 -22.19 -13.68 -10.47
C GLY A 64 -21.91 -12.48 -9.57
N LEU A 65 -22.86 -11.56 -9.42
CA LEU A 65 -22.75 -10.47 -8.46
C LEU A 65 -22.78 -10.99 -7.02
N ASP A 66 -23.68 -11.92 -6.71
CA ASP A 66 -23.78 -12.53 -5.38
C ASP A 66 -22.50 -13.32 -5.02
N GLU A 67 -21.90 -14.02 -5.98
CA GLU A 67 -20.59 -14.67 -5.84
C GLU A 67 -19.48 -13.65 -5.53
N ALA A 68 -19.39 -12.56 -6.29
CA ALA A 68 -18.44 -11.48 -6.01
C ALA A 68 -18.62 -10.95 -4.58
N MET A 69 -19.87 -10.68 -4.19
CA MET A 69 -20.23 -10.15 -2.87
C MET A 69 -19.84 -11.08 -1.72
N ALA A 70 -19.98 -12.39 -1.90
CA ALA A 70 -19.59 -13.39 -0.90
C ALA A 70 -18.08 -13.37 -0.60
N GLY A 71 -17.26 -12.91 -1.56
CA GLY A 71 -15.81 -12.71 -1.38
C GLY A 71 -15.44 -11.52 -0.49
N HIS A 72 -16.34 -10.56 -0.29
CA HIS A 72 -16.02 -9.30 0.40
C HIS A 72 -16.25 -9.35 1.92
N PRO A 73 -15.28 -8.89 2.74
CA PRO A 73 -15.48 -8.73 4.18
C PRO A 73 -16.34 -7.48 4.51
N PRO A 74 -17.15 -7.53 5.58
CA PRO A 74 -17.96 -6.37 5.99
C PRO A 74 -17.11 -5.14 6.37
N ILE A 75 -17.62 -3.93 6.11
CA ILE A 75 -16.93 -2.69 6.49
C ILE A 75 -16.77 -2.59 8.01
N GLY A 76 -15.53 -2.38 8.47
CA GLY A 76 -15.19 -2.28 9.90
C GLY A 76 -14.92 -3.61 10.59
N ARG A 77 -14.93 -4.71 9.84
CA ARG A 77 -14.48 -6.04 10.29
C ARG A 77 -13.56 -6.66 9.22
N PRO A 78 -12.35 -6.10 9.02
CA PRO A 78 -11.39 -6.72 8.12
C PRO A 78 -11.10 -8.16 8.59
N LYS A 79 -10.94 -9.09 7.65
CA LYS A 79 -10.52 -10.46 7.99
C LYS A 79 -9.14 -10.39 8.67
N PRO A 80 -8.92 -11.02 9.83
CA PRO A 80 -7.60 -11.05 10.46
C PRO A 80 -6.56 -11.61 9.50
N GLY A 81 -5.47 -10.88 9.28
CA GLY A 81 -4.40 -11.27 8.34
C GLY A 81 -4.66 -10.88 6.87
N ASP A 82 -5.83 -10.34 6.52
CA ASP A 82 -6.10 -9.81 5.18
C ASP A 82 -5.60 -8.36 5.08
N ALA A 83 -4.36 -8.22 4.61
CA ALA A 83 -3.72 -6.92 4.40
C ALA A 83 -4.44 -6.06 3.35
N THR A 84 -5.09 -6.69 2.36
CA THR A 84 -5.82 -5.98 1.30
C THR A 84 -7.09 -5.34 1.85
N SER A 85 -7.90 -6.12 2.58
CA SER A 85 -9.09 -5.59 3.27
C SER A 85 -8.74 -4.51 4.29
N SER A 86 -7.66 -4.71 5.07
CA SER A 86 -7.20 -3.73 6.07
C SER A 86 -6.79 -2.39 5.43
N ARG A 87 -6.06 -2.43 4.30
CA ARG A 87 -5.68 -1.23 3.55
C ARG A 87 -6.88 -0.51 2.94
N GLU A 88 -7.80 -1.27 2.32
CA GLU A 88 -8.99 -0.72 1.66
C GLU A 88 -9.90 0.02 2.64
N GLN A 89 -10.03 -0.49 3.86
CA GLN A 89 -10.92 0.06 4.88
C GLN A 89 -10.18 0.89 5.95
N ARG A 90 -8.97 1.39 5.65
CA ARG A 90 -8.14 2.19 6.59
C ARG A 90 -8.85 3.37 7.23
N GLY A 91 -9.85 3.94 6.54
CA GLY A 91 -10.70 5.02 7.05
C GLY A 91 -11.46 4.67 8.33
N MET A 92 -11.55 3.38 8.68
CA MET A 92 -12.19 2.86 9.88
C MET A 92 -11.24 2.67 11.08
N ALA A 93 -9.92 2.65 10.86
CA ALA A 93 -8.94 2.34 11.90
C ALA A 93 -8.96 3.31 13.09
N GLY A 94 -9.39 4.56 12.86
CA GLY A 94 -9.52 5.61 13.89
C GLY A 94 -10.96 5.95 14.28
N ALA A 95 -11.95 5.15 13.88
CA ALA A 95 -13.35 5.42 14.23
C ALA A 95 -13.59 5.26 15.75
N SER A 96 -14.45 6.11 16.32
CA SER A 96 -14.86 5.97 17.71
C SER A 96 -15.67 4.69 17.91
N GLU A 97 -15.67 4.14 19.13
CA GLU A 97 -16.46 2.94 19.45
C GLU A 97 -17.96 3.14 19.17
N ALA A 98 -18.49 4.33 19.43
CA ALA A 98 -19.87 4.68 19.08
C ALA A 98 -20.13 4.59 17.56
N LEU A 99 -19.20 5.08 16.73
CA LEU A 99 -19.34 5.01 15.27
C LEU A 99 -19.18 3.58 14.75
N LYS A 100 -18.28 2.78 15.35
CA LYS A 100 -18.14 1.35 15.03
C LYS A 100 -19.41 0.57 15.38
N ALA A 101 -20.03 0.87 16.51
CA ALA A 101 -21.31 0.28 16.91
C ALA A 101 -22.44 0.65 15.94
N GLU A 102 -22.57 1.94 15.59
CA GLU A 102 -23.56 2.40 14.58
C GLU A 102 -23.33 1.71 13.22
N MET A 103 -22.08 1.64 12.76
CA MET A 103 -21.73 0.93 11.52
C MET A 103 -22.08 -0.56 11.58
N LEU A 104 -21.90 -1.22 12.72
CA LEU A 104 -22.26 -2.63 12.89
C LEU A 104 -23.77 -2.83 12.75
N GLU A 105 -24.57 -2.03 13.47
CA GLU A 105 -26.03 -2.09 13.39
C GLU A 105 -26.53 -1.86 11.97
N LEU A 106 -25.99 -0.84 11.29
CA LEU A 106 -26.36 -0.53 9.91
C LEU A 106 -25.94 -1.63 8.93
N ASN A 107 -24.77 -2.24 9.11
CA ASN A 107 -24.32 -3.36 8.26
C ASN A 107 -25.25 -4.57 8.41
N LEU A 108 -25.68 -4.88 9.64
CA LEU A 108 -26.61 -5.99 9.91
C LEU A 108 -27.97 -5.73 9.26
N ALA A 109 -28.53 -4.53 9.45
CA ALA A 109 -29.80 -4.15 8.83
C ALA A 109 -29.73 -4.13 7.29
N TYR A 110 -28.60 -3.71 6.73
CA TYR A 110 -28.36 -3.76 5.29
C TYR A 110 -28.30 -5.21 4.78
N GLN A 111 -27.55 -6.09 5.47
CA GLN A 111 -27.46 -7.51 5.11
C GLN A 111 -28.82 -8.21 5.20
N GLU A 112 -29.60 -7.92 6.23
CA GLU A 112 -30.96 -8.45 6.38
C GLU A 112 -31.85 -8.03 5.20
N LYS A 113 -31.77 -6.78 4.77
CA LYS A 113 -32.59 -6.26 3.68
C LYS A 113 -32.18 -6.76 2.30
N PHE A 114 -30.88 -6.77 1.99
CA PHE A 114 -30.38 -7.02 0.63
C PHE A 114 -29.77 -8.41 0.43
N GLY A 115 -29.56 -9.18 1.50
CA GLY A 115 -29.00 -10.53 1.45
C GLY A 115 -27.49 -10.61 1.22
N HIS A 116 -26.79 -9.47 1.22
CA HIS A 116 -25.35 -9.39 1.00
C HIS A 116 -24.71 -8.26 1.82
N VAL A 117 -23.38 -8.29 1.96
CA VAL A 117 -22.63 -7.25 2.69
C VAL A 117 -22.79 -5.88 2.04
N PHE A 118 -22.67 -4.80 2.83
CA PHE A 118 -22.56 -3.46 2.29
C PHE A 118 -21.24 -3.29 1.55
N LEU A 119 -21.29 -3.06 0.24
CA LEU A 119 -20.11 -2.82 -0.58
C LEU A 119 -19.94 -1.35 -0.88
N ILE A 120 -18.75 -0.81 -0.61
CA ILE A 120 -18.34 0.52 -1.04
C ILE A 120 -16.85 0.51 -1.31
N CYS A 121 -16.41 1.24 -2.33
CA CYS A 121 -15.01 1.55 -2.52
C CYS A 121 -14.56 2.49 -1.39
N ALA A 122 -14.04 1.87 -0.32
CA ALA A 122 -13.63 2.54 0.92
C ALA A 122 -12.30 3.30 0.81
N THR A 123 -11.51 3.04 -0.24
CA THR A 123 -10.23 3.71 -0.46
C THR A 123 -10.42 5.22 -0.54
N GLY A 124 -9.73 5.96 0.33
CA GLY A 124 -9.81 7.42 0.40
C GLY A 124 -11.00 7.97 1.20
N ARG A 125 -11.92 7.13 1.68
CA ARG A 125 -13.08 7.55 2.46
C ARG A 125 -12.82 7.49 3.96
N THR A 126 -13.43 8.40 4.70
CA THR A 126 -13.49 8.40 6.16
C THR A 126 -14.59 7.48 6.68
N ALA A 127 -14.52 7.14 7.98
CA ALA A 127 -15.55 6.37 8.64
C ALA A 127 -16.96 6.98 8.57
N LYS A 128 -17.05 8.31 8.71
CA LYS A 128 -18.31 9.04 8.66
C LYS A 128 -18.93 9.01 7.26
N GLU A 129 -18.12 9.19 6.21
CA GLU A 129 -18.60 9.11 4.83
C GLU A 129 -19.10 7.70 4.48
N MET A 130 -18.44 6.65 4.95
CA MET A 130 -18.90 5.28 4.77
C MET A 130 -20.24 5.03 5.48
N ARG A 131 -20.39 5.51 6.71
CA ARG A 131 -21.65 5.46 7.45
C ARG A 131 -22.76 6.23 6.73
N ASP A 132 -22.49 7.45 6.28
CA ASP A 132 -23.50 8.28 5.61
C ASP A 132 -23.96 7.66 4.30
N ALA A 133 -23.02 7.08 3.54
CA ALA A 133 -23.36 6.30 2.35
C ALA A 133 -24.24 5.10 2.67
N LEU A 134 -23.94 4.37 3.75
CA LEU A 134 -24.72 3.22 4.20
C LEU A 134 -26.14 3.64 4.65
N ARG A 135 -26.27 4.70 5.45
CA ARG A 135 -27.56 5.27 5.89
C ARG A 135 -28.43 5.72 4.72
N HIS A 136 -27.82 6.30 3.69
CA HIS A 136 -28.54 6.68 2.49
C HIS A 136 -28.99 5.44 1.69
N ARG A 137 -28.08 4.49 1.46
CA ARG A 137 -28.31 3.33 0.58
C ARG A 137 -29.24 2.29 1.17
N ILE A 138 -29.34 2.19 2.49
CA ILE A 138 -30.29 1.26 3.13
C ILE A 138 -31.75 1.56 2.75
N GLY A 139 -32.06 2.79 2.33
CA GLY A 139 -33.38 3.20 1.84
C GLY A 139 -33.72 2.76 0.41
N ASN A 140 -32.72 2.35 -0.39
CA ASN A 140 -32.91 2.03 -1.80
C ASN A 140 -33.80 0.80 -2.02
N ASP A 141 -34.41 0.71 -3.20
CA ASP A 141 -34.97 -0.56 -3.68
C ASP A 141 -33.83 -1.54 -4.07
N PRO A 142 -34.06 -2.87 -4.03
CA PRO A 142 -33.01 -3.86 -4.31
C PRO A 142 -32.37 -3.73 -5.69
N GLN A 143 -33.11 -3.31 -6.72
CA GLN A 143 -32.60 -3.24 -8.08
C GLN A 143 -31.73 -1.98 -8.29
N GLN A 144 -32.10 -0.87 -7.67
CA GLN A 144 -31.24 0.30 -7.56
C GLN A 144 -29.95 -0.02 -6.80
N GLU A 145 -30.05 -0.73 -5.68
CA GLU A 145 -28.88 -1.07 -4.88
C GLU A 145 -27.92 -1.99 -5.62
N ARG A 146 -28.42 -3.03 -6.32
CA ARG A 146 -27.60 -3.89 -7.18
C ARG A 146 -26.84 -3.10 -8.26
N ARG A 147 -27.44 -2.05 -8.83
CA ARG A 147 -26.74 -1.18 -9.79
C ARG A 147 -25.60 -0.40 -9.13
N ILE A 148 -25.81 0.13 -7.94
CA ILE A 148 -24.78 0.84 -7.17
C ILE A 148 -23.65 -0.11 -6.75
N VAL A 149 -23.99 -1.31 -6.30
CA VAL A 149 -23.02 -2.35 -5.91
C VAL A 149 -22.11 -2.70 -7.09
N ARG A 150 -22.64 -2.90 -8.30
CA ARG A 150 -21.81 -3.13 -9.51
C ARG A 150 -20.83 -1.98 -9.76
N GLN A 151 -21.26 -0.72 -9.58
CA GLN A 151 -20.39 0.44 -9.76
C GLN A 151 -19.29 0.53 -8.69
N GLU A 152 -19.60 0.21 -7.43
CA GLU A 152 -18.62 0.16 -6.35
C GLU A 152 -17.64 -1.00 -6.54
N LEU A 153 -18.11 -2.17 -7.00
CA LEU A 153 -17.28 -3.33 -7.34
C LEU A 153 -16.29 -2.99 -8.46
N ALA A 154 -16.74 -2.33 -9.54
CA ALA A 154 -15.85 -1.91 -10.63
C ALA A 154 -14.71 -1.00 -10.15
N LYS A 155 -15.01 -0.06 -9.23
CA LYS A 155 -13.98 0.80 -8.61
C LYS A 155 -12.97 0.00 -7.80
N ILE A 156 -13.44 -0.98 -7.02
CA ILE A 156 -12.57 -1.85 -6.21
C ILE A 156 -11.70 -2.72 -7.11
N ASN A 157 -12.29 -3.33 -8.15
CA ASN A 157 -11.57 -4.15 -9.14
C ASN A 157 -10.45 -3.35 -9.80
N ARG A 158 -10.71 -2.11 -10.23
CA ARG A 158 -9.66 -1.24 -10.80
C ARG A 158 -8.51 -1.01 -9.82
N ILE A 159 -8.78 -0.66 -8.55
CA ILE A 159 -7.72 -0.45 -7.54
C ILE A 159 -6.88 -1.72 -7.35
N ARG A 160 -7.53 -2.88 -7.27
CA ARG A 160 -6.85 -4.17 -7.09
C ARG A 160 -6.07 -4.58 -8.34
N LEU A 161 -6.59 -4.34 -9.54
CA LEU A 161 -5.88 -4.56 -10.79
C LEU A 161 -4.68 -3.63 -10.95
N THR A 162 -4.78 -2.36 -10.54
CA THR A 162 -3.62 -1.45 -10.52
C THR A 162 -2.47 -2.09 -9.73
N ARG A 163 -2.75 -2.58 -8.52
CA ARG A 163 -1.75 -3.29 -7.70
C ARG A 163 -1.20 -4.52 -8.42
N LEU A 164 -2.08 -5.37 -8.98
CA LEU A 164 -1.65 -6.56 -9.71
C LEU A 164 -0.70 -6.21 -10.89
N THR A 165 -0.99 -5.12 -11.62
CA THR A 165 -0.17 -4.66 -12.74
C THR A 165 1.16 -4.02 -12.32
N GLU A 166 1.23 -3.49 -11.10
CA GLU A 166 2.43 -2.87 -10.51
C GLU A 166 3.34 -3.91 -9.80
N GLU A 167 2.76 -4.85 -9.05
CA GLU A 167 3.46 -5.73 -8.10
C GLU A 167 3.94 -7.05 -8.73
N GLY A 168 3.28 -7.55 -9.78
CA GLY A 168 3.66 -8.79 -10.48
C GLY A 168 3.49 -10.08 -9.66
N SER A 169 2.37 -10.78 -9.89
CA SER A 169 1.93 -12.08 -9.33
C SER A 169 1.04 -12.04 -8.08
N ALA A 170 0.22 -13.10 -7.93
CA ALA A 170 -0.75 -13.31 -6.85
C ALA A 170 -0.11 -13.56 -5.46
N PRO A 171 -0.72 -13.06 -4.37
CA PRO A 171 -0.43 -13.56 -3.03
C PRO A 171 -1.14 -14.91 -2.85
N GLY A 172 -0.42 -16.00 -2.54
CA GLY A 172 -1.06 -17.20 -1.96
C GLY A 172 -0.69 -18.58 -2.49
N HIS A 173 0.39 -18.78 -3.24
CA HIS A 173 0.96 -20.12 -3.38
C HIS A 173 2.08 -20.32 -2.35
N GLY A 174 1.74 -20.99 -1.24
CA GLY A 174 2.74 -21.64 -0.39
C GLY A 174 3.59 -22.62 -1.22
N PRO A 175 4.87 -22.83 -0.88
CA PRO A 175 5.79 -23.45 -1.82
C PRO A 175 5.45 -24.92 -2.03
N LYS A 176 5.23 -25.31 -3.30
CA LYS A 176 5.61 -26.66 -3.73
C LYS A 176 7.14 -26.69 -3.77
N GLU A 177 7.71 -27.66 -3.07
CA GLU A 177 9.14 -27.86 -2.91
C GLU A 177 9.85 -27.96 -4.27
N GLY A 178 10.92 -27.16 -4.41
CA GLY A 178 12.02 -27.40 -5.34
C GLY A 178 12.12 -26.47 -6.55
N ALA A 179 12.75 -25.30 -6.39
CA ALA A 179 13.70 -24.69 -7.34
C ALA A 179 14.23 -23.32 -6.83
N HIS A 180 15.54 -23.25 -6.56
CA HIS A 180 16.42 -22.07 -6.41
C HIS A 180 15.89 -20.72 -5.85
N GLY A 181 16.23 -20.50 -4.56
CA GLY A 181 16.45 -19.22 -3.85
C GLY A 181 15.77 -17.93 -4.35
N ALA A 182 14.59 -17.62 -3.83
CA ALA A 182 14.03 -16.27 -3.92
C ALA A 182 14.92 -15.27 -3.16
N SER A 183 15.37 -14.21 -3.82
CA SER A 183 16.27 -13.21 -3.25
C SER A 183 15.52 -12.23 -2.34
N THR A 184 15.92 -12.10 -1.08
CA THR A 184 15.40 -11.06 -0.16
C THR A 184 15.78 -9.67 -0.66
N SER A 185 14.85 -8.71 -0.59
CA SER A 185 15.09 -7.33 -1.06
C SER A 185 14.56 -6.29 -0.08
N VAL A 186 15.10 -5.07 -0.17
CA VAL A 186 14.77 -3.95 0.73
C VAL A 186 14.48 -2.71 -0.11
N SER A 187 13.44 -1.97 0.23
CA SER A 187 13.15 -0.64 -0.32
C SER A 187 12.84 0.36 0.80
N THR A 188 13.01 1.65 0.53
CA THR A 188 12.63 2.71 1.48
C THR A 188 12.01 3.91 0.77
N HIS A 189 11.31 4.72 1.55
CA HIS A 189 10.68 5.96 1.13
C HIS A 189 10.75 6.96 2.29
N ILE A 190 11.12 8.20 2.01
CA ILE A 190 11.25 9.26 3.02
C ILE A 190 10.24 10.37 2.73
N LEU A 191 9.39 10.66 3.72
CA LEU A 191 8.42 11.75 3.67
C LEU A 191 8.77 12.81 4.73
N ASP A 192 9.00 14.04 4.30
CA ASP A 192 9.10 15.20 5.21
C ASP A 192 7.69 15.62 5.63
N THR A 193 7.30 15.19 6.83
CA THR A 193 5.98 15.44 7.42
C THR A 193 5.79 16.88 7.88
N SER A 194 6.87 17.66 8.07
CA SER A 194 6.75 19.09 8.39
C SER A 194 6.27 19.91 7.20
N ARG A 195 6.48 19.40 5.98
CA ARG A 195 6.11 20.06 4.72
C ARG A 195 5.13 19.26 3.87
N GLY A 196 4.83 18.02 4.25
CA GLY A 196 3.92 17.13 3.53
C GLY A 196 4.45 16.72 2.14
N ARG A 197 5.78 16.63 1.95
CA ARG A 197 6.39 16.31 0.65
C ARG A 197 7.48 15.23 0.76
N PRO A 198 7.78 14.50 -0.33
CA PRO A 198 8.90 13.55 -0.33
C PRO A 198 10.24 14.25 -0.07
N ALA A 199 11.11 13.60 0.70
CA ALA A 199 12.47 14.09 0.95
C ALA A 199 13.41 13.53 -0.12
N ALA A 200 13.57 14.27 -1.21
CA ALA A 200 14.46 13.92 -2.31
C ALA A 200 15.92 14.21 -1.97
N GLY A 201 16.85 13.43 -2.53
CA GLY A 201 18.28 13.68 -2.38
C GLY A 201 18.88 13.27 -1.03
N VAL A 202 18.19 12.49 -0.20
CA VAL A 202 18.74 11.94 1.04
C VAL A 202 19.60 10.72 0.71
N ALA A 203 20.87 10.71 1.14
CA ALA A 203 21.74 9.54 0.97
C ALA A 203 21.35 8.46 1.99
N VAL A 204 21.32 7.21 1.53
CA VAL A 204 20.94 6.05 2.33
C VAL A 204 21.93 4.92 2.10
N ARG A 205 22.54 4.43 3.19
CA ARG A 205 23.46 3.28 3.16
C ARG A 205 22.77 2.05 3.73
N LEU A 206 23.00 0.91 3.09
CA LEU A 206 22.48 -0.41 3.43
C LEU A 206 23.62 -1.28 3.94
N SER A 207 23.51 -1.76 5.17
CA SER A 207 24.39 -2.76 5.76
C SER A 207 23.62 -4.02 6.12
N VAL A 208 24.28 -5.17 6.05
CA VAL A 208 23.72 -6.48 6.40
C VAL A 208 24.51 -7.13 7.52
N ARG A 209 23.84 -8.00 8.24
CA ARG A 209 24.47 -8.89 9.23
C ARG A 209 23.95 -10.30 9.02
N GLN A 210 24.87 -11.25 8.97
CA GLN A 210 24.61 -12.68 8.87
C GLN A 210 24.92 -13.34 10.22
N GLY A 211 24.10 -14.30 10.65
CA GLY A 211 24.31 -15.01 11.91
C GLY A 211 23.77 -14.26 13.15
N ASP A 212 24.49 -14.37 14.26
CA ASP A 212 24.03 -13.93 15.59
C ASP A 212 23.97 -12.39 15.75
N ALA A 213 23.37 -11.94 16.85
CA ALA A 213 23.21 -10.51 17.14
C ALA A 213 24.53 -9.76 17.44
N ARG A 214 25.66 -10.47 17.60
CA ARG A 214 26.99 -9.90 17.89
C ARG A 214 27.89 -9.85 16.66
N ALA A 215 27.51 -10.49 15.55
CA ALA A 215 28.21 -10.42 14.29
C ALA A 215 28.36 -8.96 13.80
N ALA A 216 29.48 -8.67 13.14
CA ALA A 216 29.76 -7.35 12.61
C ALA A 216 28.83 -6.99 11.44
N TRP A 217 28.53 -5.70 11.30
CA TRP A 217 27.82 -5.18 10.14
C TRP A 217 28.74 -5.13 8.92
N ALA A 218 28.30 -5.67 7.80
CA ALA A 218 28.95 -5.56 6.51
C ALA A 218 28.23 -4.53 5.64
N ALA A 219 28.95 -3.59 5.04
CA ALA A 219 28.39 -2.69 4.05
C ALA A 219 27.94 -3.47 2.81
N HIS A 220 26.75 -3.17 2.30
CA HIS A 220 26.12 -3.96 1.23
C HIS A 220 25.68 -3.11 0.03
N GLY A 221 25.17 -1.90 0.25
CA GLY A 221 24.79 -1.01 -0.86
C GLY A 221 24.58 0.42 -0.41
N GLU A 222 24.47 1.32 -1.38
CA GLU A 222 24.21 2.74 -1.16
C GLU A 222 23.21 3.24 -2.21
N SER A 223 22.37 4.20 -1.83
CA SER A 223 21.39 4.82 -2.72
C SER A 223 21.14 6.27 -2.29
N LYS A 224 20.42 7.02 -3.11
CA LYS A 224 19.96 8.38 -2.82
C LYS A 224 18.49 8.49 -3.20
N THR A 225 17.67 9.11 -2.37
CA THR A 225 16.23 9.20 -2.66
C THR A 225 15.95 10.00 -3.93
N ASP A 226 15.05 9.47 -4.76
CA ASP A 226 14.58 10.14 -5.98
C ASP A 226 13.62 11.31 -5.68
N ALA A 227 13.05 11.92 -6.74
CA ALA A 227 12.09 13.02 -6.60
C ALA A 227 10.80 12.62 -5.83
N ASP A 228 10.47 11.34 -5.78
CA ASP A 228 9.38 10.78 -5.00
C ASP A 228 9.83 10.33 -3.60
N GLY A 229 11.06 10.66 -3.19
CA GLY A 229 11.62 10.32 -1.89
C GLY A 229 12.00 8.85 -1.73
N ARG A 230 12.14 8.07 -2.82
CA ARG A 230 12.33 6.61 -2.77
C ARG A 230 13.74 6.18 -3.12
N CYS A 231 14.22 5.11 -2.48
CA CYS A 231 15.36 4.34 -2.97
C CYS A 231 14.84 3.01 -3.54
N LYS A 232 15.01 2.80 -4.84
CA LYS A 232 14.48 1.63 -5.56
C LYS A 232 15.57 0.64 -5.99
N ASP A 233 16.84 1.03 -5.87
CA ASP A 233 17.96 0.35 -6.52
C ASP A 233 18.93 -0.31 -5.53
N PHE A 234 18.46 -0.76 -4.36
CA PHE A 234 19.32 -1.52 -3.45
C PHE A 234 19.63 -2.92 -4.01
N PRO A 235 20.87 -3.41 -3.85
CA PRO A 235 21.21 -4.76 -4.25
C PRO A 235 20.42 -5.80 -3.43
N ALA A 236 20.07 -6.91 -4.07
CA ALA A 236 19.49 -8.06 -3.39
C ALA A 236 20.37 -8.50 -2.20
N LEU A 237 19.75 -8.91 -1.09
CA LEU A 237 20.50 -9.25 0.11
C LEU A 237 21.23 -10.59 -0.06
N PRO A 238 22.43 -10.76 0.52
CA PRO A 238 23.13 -12.03 0.52
C PRO A 238 22.33 -13.11 1.25
N GLU A 239 22.43 -14.36 0.81
CA GLU A 239 21.84 -15.51 1.49
C GLU A 239 22.34 -15.59 2.94
N GLY A 240 21.46 -15.96 3.88
CA GLY A 240 21.80 -16.03 5.31
C GLY A 240 21.84 -14.69 6.03
N THR A 241 21.44 -13.58 5.38
CA THR A 241 21.22 -12.30 6.06
C THR A 241 20.13 -12.45 7.11
N THR A 242 20.42 -12.09 8.36
CA THR A 242 19.47 -12.13 9.48
C THR A 242 18.97 -10.75 9.86
N HIS A 243 19.81 -9.72 9.66
CA HIS A 243 19.45 -8.34 9.95
C HIS A 243 19.95 -7.38 8.88
N VAL A 244 19.23 -6.29 8.74
CA VAL A 244 19.54 -5.17 7.86
C VAL A 244 19.61 -3.89 8.69
N ARG A 245 20.53 -2.99 8.31
CA ARG A 245 20.58 -1.62 8.79
C ARG A 245 20.48 -0.65 7.60
N LEU A 246 19.58 0.32 7.72
CA LEU A 246 19.51 1.49 6.85
C LEU A 246 20.01 2.71 7.62
N ASP A 247 21.02 3.38 7.09
CA ASP A 247 21.61 4.60 7.65
C ASP A 247 21.27 5.77 6.72
N PHE A 248 20.49 6.74 7.22
CA PHE A 248 19.97 7.89 6.49
C PHE A 248 20.74 9.16 6.86
N GLU A 249 21.31 9.85 5.88
CA GLU A 249 22.02 11.12 6.08
C GLU A 249 21.04 12.29 5.99
N THR A 250 20.39 12.62 7.10
CA THR A 250 19.28 13.58 7.14
C THR A 250 19.72 15.03 7.28
N GLU A 251 20.92 15.29 7.82
CA GLU A 251 21.45 16.65 7.98
C GLU A 251 21.58 17.42 6.67
N PRO A 252 22.21 16.88 5.60
CA PRO A 252 22.37 17.61 4.35
C PRO A 252 21.03 18.03 3.75
N TYR A 253 20.01 17.16 3.82
CA TYR A 253 18.65 17.47 3.36
C TYR A 253 18.07 18.69 4.09
N PHE A 254 18.22 18.76 5.42
CA PHE A 254 17.74 19.92 6.15
C PHE A 254 18.60 21.16 5.89
N VAL A 255 19.93 21.06 5.84
CA VAL A 255 20.81 22.22 5.67
C VAL A 255 20.69 22.85 4.27
N GLU A 256 20.61 22.05 3.21
CA GLU A 256 20.39 22.52 1.84
C GLU A 256 19.02 23.21 1.68
N GLU A 257 17.99 22.67 2.33
CA GLU A 257 16.63 23.26 2.33
C GLU A 257 16.50 24.53 3.18
N HIS A 258 17.27 24.69 4.26
CA HIS A 258 17.30 25.93 5.04
C HIS A 258 18.08 27.05 4.34
N SER A 259 19.02 26.70 3.45
CA SER A 259 19.84 27.66 2.70
C SER A 259 19.11 28.25 1.49
N SER A 260 18.08 27.58 0.97
CA SER A 260 17.35 27.96 -0.25
C SER A 260 16.11 28.84 -0.03
N ASN A 261 15.71 29.15 1.21
CA ASN A 261 14.52 29.96 1.49
C ASN A 261 14.65 30.88 2.74
N PRO A 262 14.95 32.19 2.59
CA PRO A 262 15.15 33.09 3.72
C PRO A 262 13.89 33.41 4.55
N ARG A 263 12.68 33.01 4.12
CA ARG A 263 11.44 33.15 4.91
C ARG A 263 11.30 32.08 6.00
N SER A 264 11.87 30.90 5.81
CA SER A 264 11.76 29.78 6.78
C SER A 264 12.48 30.07 8.10
N GLN A 265 13.54 30.90 8.07
CA GLN A 265 14.26 31.33 9.28
C GLN A 265 13.42 32.26 10.18
N ARG A 266 12.46 33.02 9.62
CA ARG A 266 11.59 33.91 10.40
C ARG A 266 10.38 33.17 10.96
N GLU A 267 9.75 32.31 10.17
CA GLU A 267 8.55 31.56 10.60
C GLU A 267 8.88 30.49 11.65
N ALA A 268 10.04 29.83 11.56
CA ALA A 268 10.51 28.90 12.59
C ALA A 268 10.83 29.61 13.92
N ALA A 269 11.23 30.89 13.88
CA ALA A 269 11.52 31.69 15.07
C ALA A 269 10.26 32.26 15.74
N GLU A 270 9.14 32.41 15.01
CA GLU A 270 7.89 32.97 15.52
C GLU A 270 6.95 31.91 16.15
N GLN A 271 7.13 30.62 15.84
CA GLN A 271 6.30 29.53 16.37
C GLN A 271 6.85 28.83 17.62
N GLN A 272 8.02 29.22 18.13
CA GLN A 272 8.71 28.49 19.21
C GLN A 272 8.71 29.25 20.54
N ASP A 273 7.78 28.89 21.42
CA ASP A 273 7.75 29.29 22.84
C ASP A 273 8.63 28.35 23.71
N ALA A 274 9.79 27.92 23.17
CA ALA A 274 10.74 27.05 23.85
C ALA A 274 12.03 27.84 24.18
N PRO A 275 12.64 27.64 25.36
CA PRO A 275 13.72 28.49 25.84
C PRO A 275 14.94 28.43 24.90
N ARG A 276 15.43 29.62 24.55
CA ARG A 276 16.64 29.83 23.76
C ARG A 276 17.85 29.24 24.48
N VAL A 277 18.21 27.99 24.19
CA VAL A 277 19.58 27.53 24.31
C VAL A 277 20.29 27.86 23.00
N ARG A 278 20.69 29.12 22.89
CA ARG A 278 21.73 29.55 21.95
C ARG A 278 23.04 29.00 22.52
N ASP A 279 23.60 27.97 21.88
CA ASP A 279 25.04 27.64 21.86
C ASP A 279 25.30 26.29 21.16
N SER A 280 24.75 26.09 19.96
CA SER A 280 25.13 24.95 19.09
C SER A 280 24.94 25.34 17.62
N ALA A 281 25.89 24.90 16.79
CA ALA A 281 25.99 25.17 15.35
C ALA A 281 24.68 24.93 14.57
N PRO A 282 24.52 25.49 13.36
CA PRO A 282 23.35 25.23 12.51
C PRO A 282 23.38 23.77 12.02
N GLY A 283 22.83 22.86 12.83
CA GLY A 283 22.73 21.42 12.54
C GLY A 283 21.31 20.90 12.75
N SER A 284 21.00 19.79 12.10
CA SER A 284 19.70 19.11 12.29
C SER A 284 19.65 18.45 13.68
N PHE A 285 18.50 18.44 14.35
CA PHE A 285 18.33 17.72 15.63
C PHE A 285 18.59 16.21 15.46
N PHE A 286 18.23 15.67 14.30
CA PHE A 286 18.64 14.34 13.84
C PHE A 286 19.57 14.49 12.64
N PRO A 287 20.90 14.49 12.85
CA PRO A 287 21.84 14.63 11.76
C PRO A 287 21.94 13.35 10.90
N GLU A 288 21.71 12.21 11.53
CA GLU A 288 21.56 10.90 10.90
C GLU A 288 20.44 10.10 11.59
N VAL A 289 19.88 9.13 10.88
CA VAL A 289 18.93 8.16 11.43
C VAL A 289 19.37 6.76 11.04
N SER A 290 19.50 5.85 12.01
CA SER A 290 19.82 4.43 11.75
C SER A 290 18.66 3.53 12.14
N ILE A 291 18.22 2.67 11.22
CA ILE A 291 17.10 1.76 11.42
C ILE A 291 17.60 0.33 11.24
N VAL A 292 17.50 -0.48 12.29
CA VAL A 292 17.89 -1.90 12.29
C VAL A 292 16.65 -2.78 12.37
N PHE A 293 16.54 -3.78 11.49
CA PHE A 293 15.41 -4.72 11.49
C PHE A 293 15.86 -6.13 11.08
N ALA A 294 15.11 -7.14 11.54
CA ALA A 294 15.32 -8.53 11.16
C ALA A 294 14.66 -8.83 9.81
N VAL A 295 15.27 -9.73 9.04
CA VAL A 295 14.75 -10.15 7.73
C VAL A 295 14.69 -11.67 7.61
N ASN A 296 13.73 -12.14 6.83
CA ASN A 296 13.57 -13.53 6.43
C ASN A 296 13.98 -13.72 4.95
N PRO A 297 14.56 -14.87 4.60
CA PRO A 297 14.83 -15.23 3.21
C PRO A 297 13.58 -15.15 2.33
N GLY A 298 13.72 -14.60 1.12
CA GLY A 298 12.68 -14.56 0.09
C GLY A 298 11.58 -13.50 0.27
N GLU A 299 11.65 -12.65 1.29
CA GLU A 299 10.69 -11.56 1.51
C GLU A 299 11.18 -10.21 0.94
N HIS A 300 10.22 -9.35 0.58
CA HIS A 300 10.48 -7.92 0.35
C HIS A 300 10.20 -7.12 1.62
N TYR A 301 11.10 -6.18 1.94
CA TYR A 301 10.97 -5.30 3.09
C TYR A 301 10.90 -3.84 2.65
N HIS A 302 9.72 -3.24 2.72
CA HIS A 302 9.56 -1.79 2.58
C HIS A 302 9.64 -1.12 3.96
N VAL A 303 10.66 -0.30 4.21
CA VAL A 303 10.88 0.34 5.52
C VAL A 303 10.97 1.86 5.34
N PRO A 304 9.83 2.58 5.32
CA PRO A 304 9.80 4.03 5.15
C PRO A 304 10.18 4.83 6.40
N LEU A 305 10.68 6.06 6.19
CA LEU A 305 11.00 7.04 7.21
C LEU A 305 10.07 8.26 7.08
N LEU A 306 9.21 8.47 8.07
CA LEU A 306 8.46 9.72 8.22
C LEU A 306 9.30 10.68 9.05
N LEU A 307 9.80 11.74 8.43
CA LEU A 307 10.81 12.62 8.99
C LEU A 307 10.23 14.02 9.26
N ASN A 308 10.63 14.66 10.35
CA ASN A 308 10.51 16.10 10.56
C ASN A 308 11.74 16.60 11.35
N PRO A 309 11.95 17.92 11.47
CA PRO A 309 13.17 18.45 12.10
C PRO A 309 13.40 18.04 13.55
N PHE A 310 12.38 17.56 14.28
CA PHE A 310 12.43 17.26 15.71
C PHE A 310 11.87 15.87 16.07
N GLY A 311 11.57 15.04 15.08
CA GLY A 311 10.98 13.73 15.27
C GLY A 311 10.96 12.92 14.00
N TYR A 312 10.97 11.60 14.15
CA TYR A 312 10.74 10.69 13.04
C TYR A 312 9.96 9.45 13.50
N SER A 313 9.33 8.76 12.56
CA SER A 313 8.73 7.45 12.78
C SER A 313 9.01 6.52 11.60
N VAL A 314 9.03 5.21 11.91
CA VAL A 314 9.28 4.13 10.95
C VAL A 314 8.26 3.03 11.20
N TYR A 315 7.92 2.29 10.15
CA TYR A 315 7.08 1.10 10.23
C TYR A 315 7.49 0.09 9.15
N ARG A 316 7.03 -1.17 9.26
CA ARG A 316 7.15 -2.16 8.19
C ARG A 316 6.00 -1.96 7.21
N GLY A 317 6.32 -1.50 6.00
CA GLY A 317 5.42 -1.49 4.86
C GLY A 317 5.23 -2.90 4.29
N SER A 318 4.09 -3.09 3.61
CA SER A 318 3.79 -4.27 2.80
C SER A 318 4.25 -4.06 1.37
#